data_AF-A0A1W1WVG4-F1
#
_entry.id   AF-A0A1W1WVG4-F1
#
_cell.length_a   1.000
_cell.length_b   1.000
_cell.length_c   1.000
_cell.angle_alpha   90.00
_cell.angle_beta   90.00
_cell.angle_gamma   90.00
#
_symmetry.space_group_name_H-M   'P 1'
#
loop_
_entity.id
_entity.type
_entity.pdbx_description
1 polymer ?
#
loop_
_entity_poly.entity_id
_entity_poly.type
_entity_poly.pdbx_seq_one_letter_code
_entity_poly.pdbx_strand_id
1 'polypeptide(L)' 'MNKFANVITREIKTHTAIQKRGGRPKKNESEKRDQKITIALTKDEKRKLEEMAEEEGLSVGVFVRKTLKQQEVI' A
#
# COMPACT_ATOMS: atom_id res chain seq x y z
N MET A 1 -3.19 -24.42 47.25
CA MET A 1 -4.11 -24.15 46.11
C MET A 1 -3.79 -22.78 45.55
N ASN A 2 -3.48 -22.69 44.26
CA ASN A 2 -2.83 -21.54 43.64
C ASN A 2 -3.84 -20.41 43.35
N LYS A 3 -3.58 -19.19 43.86
CA LYS A 3 -4.52 -18.06 43.94
C LYS A 3 -4.70 -17.28 42.62
N PHE A 4 -4.21 -17.82 41.50
CA PHE A 4 -4.13 -17.13 40.20
C PHE A 4 -4.86 -17.84 39.05
N ALA A 5 -5.59 -18.93 39.32
CA ALA A 5 -6.27 -19.71 38.27
C ALA A 5 -7.51 -19.02 37.65
N ASN A 6 -7.98 -17.89 38.21
CA ASN A 6 -9.21 -17.20 37.78
C ASN A 6 -8.98 -15.89 37.00
N VAL A 7 -7.77 -15.65 36.47
CA VAL A 7 -7.45 -14.38 35.76
C VAL A 7 -7.64 -14.48 34.24
N ILE A 8 -8.03 -15.64 33.69
CA ILE A 8 -8.05 -15.88 32.23
C ILE A 8 -9.48 -16.17 31.72
N THR A 9 -10.45 -15.31 32.00
CA THR A 9 -11.80 -15.39 31.37
C THR A 9 -12.58 -14.09 31.49
N ARG A 10 -11.93 -12.95 31.21
CA ARG A 10 -12.68 -11.75 30.80
C ARG A 10 -12.32 -11.47 29.36
N GLU A 11 -13.17 -12.01 28.49
CA GLU A 11 -13.23 -11.72 27.06
C GLU A 11 -12.95 -10.22 26.84
N ILE A 12 -11.88 -9.91 26.12
CA ILE A 12 -11.60 -8.56 25.64
C ILE A 12 -12.59 -8.29 24.48
N LYS A 13 -13.88 -8.19 24.82
CA LYS A 13 -14.95 -7.70 23.94
C LYS A 13 -14.96 -6.18 23.94
N THR A 14 -13.85 -5.54 23.56
CA THR A 14 -13.80 -4.07 23.43
C THR A 14 -12.87 -3.60 22.32
N HIS A 15 -12.88 -4.23 21.15
CA HIS A 15 -12.25 -3.63 19.96
C HIS A 15 -13.23 -2.89 19.03
N THR A 16 -14.54 -3.07 19.20
CA THR A 16 -15.55 -2.41 18.35
C THR A 16 -15.98 -1.03 18.84
N ALA A 17 -15.75 -0.66 20.10
CA ALA A 17 -16.23 0.60 20.67
C ALA A 17 -15.29 1.80 20.46
N ILE A 18 -14.01 1.60 20.12
CA ILE A 18 -13.01 2.68 20.02
C ILE A 18 -13.01 3.36 18.62
N GLN A 19 -13.71 2.78 17.63
CA GLN A 19 -13.71 3.29 16.24
C GLN A 19 -14.74 4.40 15.93
N LYS A 20 -15.19 5.16 16.93
CA LYS A 20 -16.11 6.30 16.72
C LYS A 20 -15.44 7.66 16.99
N ARG A 21 -14.20 7.85 16.52
CA ARG A 21 -13.60 9.18 16.41
C ARG A 21 -13.54 9.55 14.93
N GLY A 22 -14.20 10.65 14.56
CA GLY A 22 -14.34 11.10 13.17
C GLY A 22 -12.99 11.18 12.46
N GLY A 23 -12.86 10.41 11.40
CA GLY A 23 -11.70 10.34 10.53
C GLY A 23 -12.03 9.49 9.30
N ARG A 24 -11.26 9.64 8.21
CA ARG A 24 -11.44 8.79 7.03
C ARG A 24 -11.24 7.32 7.45
N PRO A 25 -12.17 6.41 7.12
CA PRO A 25 -12.00 4.98 7.40
C PRO A 25 -10.65 4.49 6.89
N LYS A 26 -9.93 3.71 7.70
CA LYS A 26 -8.73 3.03 7.23
C LYS A 26 -9.13 2.07 6.10
N LYS A 27 -8.40 2.14 4.98
CA LYS A 27 -8.57 1.20 3.88
C LYS A 27 -8.25 -0.22 4.35
N ASN A 28 -9.04 -1.19 3.90
CA ASN A 28 -8.75 -2.60 4.08
C ASN A 28 -7.43 -2.95 3.35
N GLU A 29 -6.69 -3.97 3.80
CA GLU A 29 -5.44 -4.40 3.14
C GLU A 29 -5.68 -4.73 1.65
N SER A 30 -6.84 -5.29 1.30
CA SER A 30 -7.26 -5.54 -0.09
C SER A 30 -7.48 -4.29 -0.94
N GLU A 31 -7.67 -3.12 -0.31
CA GLU A 31 -7.86 -1.83 -0.99
C GLU A 31 -6.56 -1.02 -1.09
N LYS A 32 -5.48 -1.51 -0.47
CA LYS A 32 -4.17 -0.90 -0.58
C LYS A 32 -3.47 -1.40 -1.84
N ARG A 33 -2.78 -0.49 -2.52
CA ARG A 33 -2.04 -0.78 -3.77
C ARG A 33 -0.71 -1.40 -3.40
N ASP A 34 -0.73 -2.66 -2.98
CA ASP A 34 0.42 -3.29 -2.32
C ASP A 34 1.31 -4.12 -3.26
N GLN A 35 0.89 -4.28 -4.53
CA GLN A 35 1.71 -4.95 -5.52
C GLN A 35 2.91 -4.07 -5.90
N LYS A 36 4.09 -4.50 -5.44
CA LYS A 36 5.38 -3.93 -5.83
C LYS A 36 5.82 -4.57 -7.13
N ILE A 37 6.16 -3.74 -8.12
CA ILE A 37 6.73 -4.16 -9.39
C ILE A 37 8.18 -3.71 -9.39
N THR A 38 9.10 -4.62 -9.73
CA THR A 38 10.52 -4.31 -9.91
C THR A 38 10.84 -4.43 -11.40
N ILE A 39 11.41 -3.37 -11.97
CA ILE A 39 11.83 -3.32 -13.37
C ILE A 39 13.36 -3.17 -13.36
N ALA A 40 14.06 -4.12 -13.95
CA ALA A 40 15.50 -4.02 -14.15
C ALA A 40 15.77 -3.22 -15.42
N LEU A 41 16.57 -2.16 -15.30
CA LEU A 41 16.96 -1.28 -16.40
C LEU A 41 18.47 -1.07 -16.38
N THR A 42 19.06 -0.93 -17.55
CA THR A 42 20.41 -0.39 -17.70
C THR A 42 20.43 1.11 -17.37
N LYS A 43 21.63 1.68 -17.23
CA LYS A 43 21.78 3.13 -16.96
C LYS A 43 21.18 3.99 -18.07
N ASP A 44 21.39 3.62 -19.33
CA ASP A 44 20.89 4.38 -20.47
C ASP A 44 19.37 4.28 -20.62
N GLU A 45 18.78 3.10 -20.39
CA GLU A 45 17.33 2.93 -20.38
C GLU A 45 16.67 3.73 -19.27
N LYS A 46 17.27 3.71 -18.06
CA LYS A 46 16.78 4.51 -16.94
C LYS A 46 16.79 6.01 -17.29
N ARG A 47 17.88 6.52 -17.87
CA ARG A 47 17.98 7.94 -18.27
C ARG A 47 16.89 8.31 -19.28
N LYS A 48 16.71 7.52 -20.34
CA LYS A 48 15.66 7.75 -21.33
C LYS A 48 14.27 7.77 -20.70
N LEU A 49 14.03 6.88 -19.75
CA LEU A 49 12.75 6.79 -19.04
C LEU A 49 12.51 7.98 -18.10
N GLU A 50 13.55 8.51 -17.48
CA GLU A 50 13.51 9.75 -16.71
C GLU A 50 13.20 10.97 -17.61
N GLU A 51 13.89 11.07 -18.76
CA GLU A 51 13.67 12.14 -19.75
C GLU A 51 12.23 12.12 -20.30
N MET A 52 11.73 10.96 -20.72
CA MET A 52 10.33 10.83 -21.21
C MET A 52 9.30 11.17 -20.13
N ALA A 53 9.56 10.80 -18.87
CA ALA A 53 8.67 11.15 -17.77
C ALA A 53 8.67 12.67 -17.51
N GLU A 54 9.84 13.31 -17.58
CA GLU A 54 10.00 14.75 -17.43
C GLU A 54 9.31 15.54 -18.56
N GLU A 55 9.42 15.08 -19.81
CA GLU A 55 8.72 15.66 -20.96
C GLU A 55 7.19 15.67 -20.78
N GLU A 56 6.63 14.64 -20.14
CA GLU A 56 5.20 14.59 -19.80
C GLU A 56 4.84 15.31 -18.49
N GLY A 57 5.82 15.86 -17.76
CA GLY A 57 5.62 16.48 -16.46
C GLY A 57 5.18 15.50 -15.37
N LEU A 58 5.52 14.21 -15.52
CA LEU A 58 5.14 13.14 -14.61
C LEU A 58 6.35 12.63 -13.82
N SER A 59 6.11 12.11 -12.62
CA SER A 59 7.14 11.30 -11.96
C SER A 59 7.29 9.96 -12.70
N VAL A 60 8.50 9.42 -12.72
CA VAL A 60 8.83 8.11 -13.31
C VAL A 60 7.83 7.02 -12.91
N GLY A 61 7.47 6.93 -11.63
CA GLY A 61 6.53 5.90 -11.16
C GLY A 61 5.11 6.08 -11.70
N VAL A 62 4.65 7.31 -11.90
CA VAL A 62 3.34 7.61 -12.50
C VAL A 62 3.36 7.34 -14.00
N PHE A 63 4.42 7.77 -14.68
CA PHE A 63 4.64 7.50 -16.10
C PHE A 63 4.63 6.00 -16.39
N VAL A 64 5.46 5.21 -15.69
CA VAL A 64 5.51 3.75 -15.84
C VAL A 64 4.14 3.12 -15.59
N ARG A 65 3.43 3.52 -14.52
CA ARG A 65 2.10 2.96 -14.24
C ARG A 65 1.08 3.30 -15.34
N LYS A 66 1.11 4.52 -15.87
CA LYS A 66 0.24 4.95 -16.98
C LYS A 66 0.52 4.10 -18.21
N THR A 67 1.79 3.94 -18.58
CA THR A 67 2.21 3.18 -19.77
C THR A 67 1.87 1.70 -19.65
N LEU A 68 2.18 1.07 -18.50
CA LEU A 68 1.86 -0.35 -18.28
C LEU A 68 0.34 -0.61 -18.34
N LYS A 69 -0.47 0.32 -17.85
CA LYS A 69 -1.93 0.23 -17.93
C LYS A 69 -2.44 0.42 -19.37
N GLN A 70 -1.85 1.33 -20.14
CA GLN A 70 -2.19 1.53 -21.56
C GLN A 70 -1.86 0.31 -22.41
N GLN A 71 -0.82 -0.45 -22.03
CA GLN A 71 -0.41 -1.68 -22.71
C GLN A 71 -1.09 -2.93 -22.15
N GLU A 72 -2.06 -2.80 -21.25
CA GLU A 72 -2.77 -3.92 -20.61
C GLU A 72 -1.86 -4.92 -19.90
N VAL A 73 -0.69 -4.47 -19.43
CA VAL A 73 0.24 -5.28 -18.64
C VAL A 73 -0.19 -5.36 -17.17
N ILE A 74 -0.89 -4.32 -16.68
CA ILE A 74 -1.45 -4.21 -15.32
C ILE A 74 -2.84 -3.56 -15.30
#